data_AF-A0A7X0FR85-F1
#
_entry.id   AF-A0A7X0FR85-F1
#
_cell.length_a   1.000
_cell.length_b   1.000
_cell.length_c   1.000
_cell.angle_alpha   90.00
_cell.angle_beta   90.00
_cell.angle_gamma   90.00
#
_symmetry.space_group_name_H-M   'P 1'
#
loop_
_entity.id
_entity.type
_entity.pdbx_description
1 polymer ?
#
loop_
_entity_poly.entity_id
_entity_poly.type
_entity_poly.pdbx_seq_one_letter_code
_entity_poly.pdbx_strand_id
1 'polypeptide(L)' 'MPLHRATVLDSADPLGLGRLSVDVPSVGVASIWALPVIPFGARRHRPPEPGTAVWIEFEEGDLSRPVVLGTIPTPE' A
#
# COMPACT_ATOMS: atom_id res chain seq x y z
N MET A 1 -8.33 -14.42 1.77
CA MET A 1 -8.57 -13.21 0.98
C MET A 1 -7.49 -13.12 -0.09
N PRO A 2 -7.81 -12.66 -1.31
CA PRO A 2 -6.81 -12.60 -2.37
C PRO A 2 -5.82 -11.45 -2.16
N LEU A 3 -4.55 -11.74 -2.48
CA LEU A 3 -3.47 -10.77 -2.54
C LEU A 3 -3.45 -10.10 -3.91
N HIS A 4 -3.33 -8.77 -3.94
CA HIS A 4 -3.28 -8.00 -5.17
C HIS A 4 -1.97 -7.22 -5.30
N ARG A 5 -1.61 -6.86 -6.54
CA ARG A 5 -0.53 -5.93 -6.83
C ARG A 5 -1.10 -4.52 -6.95
N ALA A 6 -0.38 -3.57 -6.38
CA ALA A 6 -0.71 -2.17 -6.48
C ALA A 6 0.55 -1.33 -6.76
N THR A 7 0.32 -0.10 -7.21
CA THR A 7 1.37 0.88 -7.46
C THR A 7 1.18 2.06 -6.54
N VAL A 8 2.25 2.48 -5.85
CA VAL A 8 2.24 3.70 -5.03
C VAL A 8 2.10 4.91 -5.94
N LEU A 9 1.11 5.75 -5.68
CA LEU A 9 0.90 7.02 -6.36
C LEU A 9 1.45 8.18 -5.54
N ASP A 10 1.28 8.13 -4.23
CA ASP A 10 1.72 9.17 -3.31
C ASP A 10 1.96 8.61 -1.90
N SER A 11 2.87 9.24 -1.16
CA SER A 11 3.17 8.95 0.25
C SER A 11 2.97 10.16 1.17
N ALA A 12 2.63 11.32 0.62
CA ALA A 12 2.30 12.53 1.37
C ALA A 12 0.86 12.48 1.91
N ASP A 13 0.62 11.62 2.91
CA ASP A 13 -0.70 11.49 3.52
C ASP A 13 -1.18 12.82 4.12
N PRO A 14 -2.29 13.42 3.60
CA PRO A 14 -2.78 14.71 4.08
C PRO A 14 -3.26 14.67 5.54
N LEU A 15 -3.56 13.48 6.07
CA LEU A 15 -3.96 13.28 7.47
C LEU A 15 -2.78 12.97 8.40
N GLY A 16 -1.56 12.81 7.85
CA GLY A 16 -0.37 12.49 8.63
C GLY A 16 -0.40 11.11 9.28
N LEU A 17 -1.25 10.19 8.80
CA LEU A 17 -1.40 8.83 9.35
C LEU A 17 -0.37 7.85 8.76
N GLY A 18 0.46 8.29 7.82
CA GLY A 18 1.49 7.47 7.18
C GLY A 18 0.92 6.47 6.15
N ARG A 19 -0.27 6.74 5.61
CA ARG A 19 -0.87 5.93 4.54
C ARG A 19 -0.15 6.15 3.20
N LEU A 20 -0.34 5.21 2.29
CA LEU A 20 0.10 5.29 0.91
C LEU A 20 -1.12 5.41 0.01
N SER A 21 -1.14 6.39 -0.89
CA SER A 21 -2.10 6.42 -1.98
C SER A 21 -1.64 5.41 -3.02
N VAL A 22 -2.52 4.50 -3.41
CA VAL A 22 -2.20 3.40 -4.32
C VAL A 22 -3.27 3.20 -5.38
N ASP A 23 -2.86 2.63 -6.51
CA ASP A 23 -3.72 2.12 -7.57
C ASP A 23 -3.72 0.59 -7.56
N VAL A 24 -4.90 -0.05 -7.64
CA VAL A 24 -5.08 -1.51 -7.60
C VAL A 24 -5.90 -1.98 -8.82
N PRO A 25 -5.28 -2.08 -10.01
CA PRO A 25 -6.00 -2.32 -11.26
C PRO A 25 -6.84 -3.59 -11.28
N SER A 26 -6.37 -4.66 -10.63
CA SER A 26 -7.04 -5.97 -10.66
C SER A 26 -8.44 -6.00 -10.03
N VAL A 27 -8.80 -4.98 -9.25
CA VAL A 27 -10.12 -4.84 -8.58
C VAL A 27 -10.79 -3.49 -8.89
N GLY A 28 -10.26 -2.72 -9.85
CA GLY A 28 -10.86 -1.45 -10.28
C GLY A 28 -10.84 -0.34 -9.21
N VAL A 29 -9.93 -0.42 -8.24
CA VAL A 29 -9.78 0.61 -7.19
C VAL A 29 -8.60 1.50 -7.54
N ALA A 30 -8.83 2.81 -7.59
CA ALA A 30 -7.82 3.80 -7.94
C ALA A 30 -7.69 4.89 -6.88
N SER A 31 -6.46 5.34 -6.63
CA SER A 31 -6.12 6.43 -5.71
C SER A 31 -6.72 6.28 -4.30
N ILE A 32 -6.63 5.06 -3.75
CA ILE A 32 -7.10 4.78 -2.39
C ILE A 32 -5.95 4.88 -1.39
N TRP A 33 -6.24 5.40 -0.19
CA TRP A 33 -5.27 5.48 0.90
C TRP A 33 -5.25 4.19 1.71
N ALA A 34 -4.11 3.52 1.73
CA ALA A 34 -3.89 2.25 2.44
C ALA A 34 -2.89 2.39 3.58
N LEU A 35 -3.18 1.76 4.72
CA LEU A 35 -2.24 1.69 5.83
C LEU A 35 -1.15 0.66 5.50
N PRO A 36 0.14 0.96 5.74
CA PRO A 36 1.19 -0.04 5.66
C PRO A 36 1.19 -0.93 6.90
N VAL A 37 1.35 -2.25 6.72
CA VAL A 37 1.72 -3.16 7.80
C VAL A 37 3.16 -2.90 8.17
N ILE A 38 3.40 -2.45 9.40
CA ILE A 38 4.74 -2.21 9.91
C ILE A 38 5.19 -3.46 10.69
N PRO A 39 6.31 -4.10 10.31
CA PRO A 39 6.85 -5.23 11.04
C PRO A 39 7.18 -4.86 12.50
N PHE A 40 6.95 -5.80 13.42
CA PHE A 40 7.33 -5.61 14.82
C PHE A 40 8.83 -5.29 14.94
N GLY A 41 9.17 -4.26 15.72
CA GLY A 41 10.55 -3.83 15.93
C GLY A 41 11.14 -2.95 14.82
N ALA A 42 10.37 -2.61 13.78
CA ALA A 42 10.78 -1.60 12.81
C ALA A 42 10.93 -0.23 13.48
N ARG A 43 12.14 0.33 13.50
CA ARG A 43 12.45 1.60 14.16
C ARG A 43 12.06 2.83 13.34
N ARG A 44 12.01 2.70 12.02
CA ARG A 44 11.63 3.76 11.08
C ARG A 44 10.95 3.12 9.87
N HIS A 45 9.79 3.64 9.49
CA HIS A 45 9.16 3.34 8.21
C HIS A 45 9.56 4.44 7.23
N ARG A 46 10.38 4.12 6.23
CA ARG A 46 10.59 5.00 5.08
C ARG A 46 9.50 4.66 4.07
N PRO A 47 8.58 5.58 3.74
CA PRO A 47 7.55 5.27 2.76
C PRO A 47 8.20 4.96 1.40
N PRO A 48 7.67 3.99 0.65
CA PRO A 48 8.09 3.74 -0.72
C PRO A 48 7.83 4.96 -1.61
N GLU A 49 8.67 5.13 -2.63
CA GLU A 49 8.54 6.23 -3.58
C GLU A 49 7.35 5.99 -4.53
N PRO A 50 6.68 7.05 -5.03
CA PRO A 50 5.72 6.92 -6.12
C PRO A 50 6.28 6.09 -7.28
N GLY A 51 5.46 5.21 -7.86
CA GLY A 51 5.85 4.23 -8.87
C GLY A 51 6.29 2.87 -8.30
N THR A 52 6.55 2.77 -6.99
CA THR A 52 6.92 1.49 -6.37
C THR A 52 5.76 0.49 -6.42
N ALA A 53 6.04 -0.73 -6.85
CA ALA A 53 5.10 -1.84 -6.80
C ALA A 53 5.00 -2.42 -5.39
N VAL A 54 3.78 -2.67 -4.91
CA VAL A 54 3.50 -3.19 -3.57
C VAL A 54 2.50 -4.34 -3.61
N TRP A 55 2.56 -5.16 -2.58
CA TRP A 55 1.51 -6.14 -2.25
C TRP A 55 0.44 -5.47 -1.38
N ILE A 56 -0.83 -5.67 -1.73
CA ILE A 56 -1.98 -5.10 -1.02
C ILE A 56 -3.06 -6.17 -0.80
N GLU A 57 -3.70 -6.10 0.36
CA GLU A 57 -4.94 -6.79 0.68
C GLU A 57 -6.00 -5.80 1.17
N PHE A 58 -7.21 -6.31 1.38
CA PHE A 58 -8.38 -5.56 1.81
C PHE A 58 -8.96 -6.24 3.02
N GLU A 59 -9.05 -5.59 4.18
CA GLU A 59 -9.54 -6.21 5.41
C GLU A 59 -10.92 -6.84 5.21
N GLU A 60 -11.09 -8.10 5.59
CA GLU A 60 -12.33 -8.87 5.43
C GLU A 60 -12.88 -8.93 3.98
N GLY A 61 -12.07 -8.56 2.98
CA GLY A 61 -12.45 -8.45 1.58
C GLY A 61 -13.14 -7.13 1.21
N ASP A 62 -13.22 -6.18 2.14
CA ASP A 62 -13.82 -4.87 1.93
C ASP A 62 -12.86 -3.93 1.19
N LEU A 63 -13.17 -3.63 -0.08
CA LEU A 63 -12.36 -2.76 -0.94
C LEU A 63 -12.16 -1.34 -0.38
N SER A 64 -12.96 -0.91 0.60
CA SER A 64 -12.80 0.37 1.29
C SER A 64 -11.77 0.35 2.43
N ARG A 65 -11.25 -0.83 2.78
CA ARG A 65 -10.31 -1.06 3.89
C ARG A 65 -8.97 -1.66 3.41
N PRO A 66 -8.19 -0.94 2.59
CA PRO A 66 -6.95 -1.45 2.04
C PRO A 66 -5.78 -1.43 3.04
N VAL A 67 -4.91 -2.43 2.92
CA VAL A 67 -3.68 -2.57 3.72
C VAL A 67 -2.52 -2.98 2.82
N VAL A 68 -1.44 -2.19 2.83
CA VAL A 68 -0.19 -2.50 2.10
C VAL A 68 0.66 -3.42 2.95
N LEU A 69 0.98 -4.60 2.44
CA LEU A 69 1.76 -5.61 3.18
C LEU A 69 3.28 -5.43 3.00
N GLY A 70 3.72 -4.80 1.91
CA GLY A 70 5.13 -4.56 1.64
C GLY A 70 5.44 -4.27 0.18
N THR A 71 6.68 -3.90 -0.10
CA THR A 71 7.18 -3.61 -1.45
C THR A 71 7.56 -4.89 -2.20
N ILE A 72 7.29 -4.91 -3.51
CA ILE A 72 7.80 -5.95 -4.41
C ILE A 72 9.24 -5.57 -4.79
N PRO A 73 10.22 -6.49 -4.66
CA PRO A 73 11.57 -6.23 -5.13
C PRO A 73 11.58 -5.91 -6.62
N THR A 74 12.21 -4.81 -7.00
CA THR A 74 12.58 -4.57 -8.40
C THR A 74 13.78 -5.46 -8.72
N PRO A 75 13.76 -6.26 -9.80
CA PRO A 75 14.95 -6.94 -10.27
C PRO A 75 16.05 -5.91 -10.57
N GLU A 76 17.27 -6.17 -10.12
CA GLU A 76 18.46 -5.39 -10.50
C GLU A 76 18.82 -5.55 -11.99
#